data_AF-A0A8H4ER36-F1
#
_entry.id   AF-A0A8H4ER36-F1
#
_cell.length_a   1.000
_cell.length_b   1.000
_cell.length_c   1.000
_cell.angle_alpha   90.00
_cell.angle_beta   90.00
_cell.angle_gamma   90.00
#
_symmetry.space_group_name_H-M   'P 1'
#
loop_
_entity.id
_entity.type
_entity.pdbx_description
1 polymer ?
#
loop_
_entity_poly.entity_id
_entity_poly.type
_entity_poly.pdbx_seq_one_letter_code
_entity_poly.pdbx_strand_id
1 'polypeptide(L)'
;MKTYTPSPLLVKIAMKINKFDNSLPANKYLVKVEECHQFREILGNTLWSLRKDIEKNRNKLENPFLLEEYYNSFSLILTSFFDELIESIEKQKYAIRKENINNVKQINLKLIEIL
;
A
#
# COMPACT_ATOMS: atom_id res chain seq x y z
N MET A 1 15.56 -33.49 -2.55
CA MET A 1 15.10 -32.15 -2.11
C MET A 1 14.39 -31.48 -3.26
N LYS A 2 13.08 -31.20 -3.17
CA LYS A 2 12.36 -30.44 -4.21
C LYS A 2 12.71 -28.96 -4.03
N THR A 3 13.41 -28.37 -5.00
CA THR A 3 13.70 -26.93 -5.02
C THR A 3 12.45 -26.18 -5.48
N TYR A 4 11.85 -25.40 -4.58
CA TYR A 4 10.78 -24.48 -4.95
C TYR A 4 11.38 -23.28 -5.68
N THR A 5 11.20 -23.22 -6.99
CA THR A 5 11.44 -21.99 -7.75
C THR A 5 10.38 -20.96 -7.38
N PRO A 6 10.77 -19.78 -6.85
CA PRO A 6 9.83 -18.72 -6.52
C PRO A 6 9.04 -18.29 -7.75
N SER A 7 7.79 -17.88 -7.56
CA SER A 7 6.98 -17.41 -8.69
C SER A 7 7.63 -16.16 -9.33
N PRO A 8 7.54 -16.00 -10.66
CA PRO A 8 8.06 -14.80 -11.33
C PRO A 8 7.48 -13.49 -10.79
N LEU A 9 6.26 -13.54 -10.26
CA LEU A 9 5.60 -12.40 -9.62
C LEU A 9 6.28 -12.03 -8.30
N LEU A 10 6.60 -13.01 -7.45
CA LEU A 10 7.35 -12.79 -6.20
C LEU A 10 8.75 -12.23 -6.47
N VAL A 11 9.44 -12.74 -7.48
CA VAL A 11 10.76 -12.23 -7.89
C VAL A 11 10.66 -10.76 -8.35
N LYS A 12 9.66 -10.43 -9.17
CA LYS A 12 9.43 -9.04 -9.63
C LYS A 12 9.09 -8.09 -8.49
N ILE A 13 8.28 -8.53 -7.52
CA ILE A 13 7.96 -7.74 -6.32
C ILE A 13 9.22 -7.49 -5.51
N ALA A 14 10.01 -8.53 -5.21
CA ALA A 14 11.26 -8.42 -4.46
C ALA A 14 12.26 -7.48 -5.13
N MET A 15 12.42 -7.58 -6.46
CA MET A 15 13.29 -6.68 -7.23
C MET A 15 12.80 -5.22 -7.20
N LYS A 16 11.49 -4.98 -7.23
CA LYS A 16 10.93 -3.62 -7.13
C LYS A 16 11.13 -3.02 -5.73
N ILE A 17 10.95 -3.82 -4.67
CA ILE A 17 11.21 -3.40 -3.29
C ILE A 17 12.70 -3.07 -3.12
N ASN A 18 13.60 -3.89 -3.65
CA ASN A 18 15.05 -3.67 -3.54
C ASN A 18 15.57 -2.47 -4.35
N LYS A 19 14.75 -1.89 -5.23
CA LYS A 19 15.03 -0.66 -5.98
C LYS A 19 14.50 0.60 -5.30
N PHE A 20 13.79 0.50 -4.17
CA PHE A 20 13.52 1.65 -3.34
C PHE A 20 14.85 2.09 -2.71
N ASP A 21 15.29 3.28 -3.10
CA ASP A 21 16.50 3.91 -2.62
C ASP A 21 16.45 4.01 -1.08
N ASN A 22 17.46 3.46 -0.40
CA ASN A 22 17.59 3.52 1.06
C ASN A 22 17.90 4.94 1.59
N SER A 23 17.81 5.96 0.73
CA SER A 23 17.98 7.37 1.08
C SER A 23 16.77 7.96 1.83
N LEU A 24 15.73 7.16 2.13
CA LEU A 24 14.69 7.57 3.07
C LEU A 24 15.37 7.92 4.41
N PRO A 25 15.15 9.13 4.96
CA PRO A 25 15.75 9.51 6.23
C PRO A 25 15.32 8.50 7.29
N ALA A 26 16.31 7.82 7.87
CA ALA A 26 16.19 6.65 8.76
C ALA A 26 15.27 6.85 9.99
N ASN A 27 14.72 8.05 10.19
CA ASN A 27 14.01 8.45 11.40
C ASN A 27 12.52 8.79 11.21
N LYS A 28 11.91 8.63 10.02
CA LYS A 28 10.50 9.06 9.83
C LYS A 28 9.42 7.97 9.96
N TYR A 29 9.78 6.69 9.95
CA TYR A 29 8.81 5.58 9.96
C TYR A 29 9.28 4.37 10.77
N LEU A 30 9.80 4.59 11.98
CA LEU A 30 10.20 3.52 12.89
C LEU A 30 8.97 2.87 13.53
N VAL A 31 8.23 2.09 12.74
CA VAL A 31 7.32 1.08 13.30
C VAL A 31 8.21 0.03 13.97
N LYS A 32 7.99 -0.23 15.25
CA LYS A 32 8.77 -1.24 15.98
C LYS A 32 8.43 -2.63 15.45
N VAL A 33 9.39 -3.55 15.51
CA VAL A 33 9.18 -4.94 15.07
C VAL A 33 8.03 -5.60 15.85
N GLU A 34 7.89 -5.26 17.13
CA GLU A 34 6.83 -5.74 18.01
C GLU A 34 5.45 -5.21 17.59
N GLU A 35 5.37 -3.94 17.17
CA GLU A 35 4.14 -3.33 16.64
C GLU A 35 3.75 -4.01 15.31
N CYS A 36 4.71 -4.31 14.44
CA CYS A 36 4.50 -5.09 13.23
C CYS A 36 3.98 -6.51 13.54
N HIS A 37 4.51 -7.17 14.59
CA HIS A 37 4.07 -8.51 14.97
C HIS A 37 2.61 -8.51 15.43
N GLN A 38 2.25 -7.59 16.34
CA GLN A 38 0.90 -7.46 16.85
C GLN A 38 -0.08 -7.10 15.73
N PHE A 39 0.30 -6.15 14.87
CA PHE A 39 -0.49 -5.78 13.70
C PHE A 39 -0.73 -6.99 12.77
N ARG A 40 0.32 -7.77 12.46
CA ARG A 40 0.22 -8.98 11.63
C ARG A 40 -0.76 -9.99 12.22
N GLU A 41 -0.67 -10.24 13.51
CA GLU A 41 -1.51 -11.23 14.20
C GLU A 41 -2.98 -10.80 14.19
N ILE A 42 -3.25 -9.54 14.55
CA ILE A 42 -4.61 -8.97 14.56
C ILE A 42 -5.19 -9.00 13.14
N LEU A 43 -4.45 -8.51 12.15
CA LEU A 43 -4.89 -8.49 10.76
C LEU A 43 -5.14 -9.91 10.25
N GLY A 44 -4.21 -10.84 10.47
CA GLY A 44 -4.35 -12.23 10.03
C GLY A 44 -5.57 -12.93 10.62
N ASN A 45 -5.79 -12.78 11.93
CA ASN A 45 -6.94 -13.37 12.61
C ASN A 45 -8.27 -12.75 12.14
N THR A 46 -8.27 -11.43 11.89
CA THR A 46 -9.43 -10.72 11.37
C THR A 46 -9.77 -11.15 9.95
N LEU A 47 -8.77 -11.25 9.06
CA LEU A 47 -8.97 -11.78 7.71
C LEU A 47 -9.49 -13.23 7.73
N TRP A 48 -8.97 -14.06 8.64
CA TRP A 48 -9.38 -15.45 8.78
C TRP A 48 -10.83 -15.60 9.28
N SER A 49 -11.31 -14.68 10.12
CA SER A 49 -12.70 -14.69 10.58
C SER A 49 -13.68 -14.29 9.47
N LEU A 50 -13.28 -13.34 8.61
CA LEU A 50 -14.07 -12.86 7.48
C LEU A 50 -14.24 -13.89 6.34
N ARG A 51 -13.50 -15.00 6.36
CA ARG A 51 -13.59 -16.03 5.32
C ARG A 51 -15.01 -16.55 5.09
N LYS A 52 -15.81 -16.65 6.15
CA LYS A 52 -17.18 -17.15 6.07
C LYS A 52 -18.09 -16.17 5.32
N ASP A 53 -17.87 -14.87 5.53
CA ASP A 53 -18.63 -13.82 4.85
C ASP A 53 -18.23 -13.74 3.37
N ILE A 54 -16.94 -13.91 3.07
CA ILE A 54 -16.45 -14.03 1.69
C ILE A 54 -17.09 -15.24 0.99
N GLU A 55 -17.11 -16.42 1.62
CA GLU A 55 -17.71 -17.60 1.01
C GLU A 55 -19.22 -17.43 0.81
N LYS A 56 -19.91 -16.80 1.77
CA LYS A 56 -21.34 -16.49 1.66
C LYS A 56 -21.64 -15.56 0.48
N ASN A 57 -20.76 -14.61 0.21
CA ASN A 57 -20.90 -13.64 -0.88
C ASN A 57 -20.17 -14.05 -2.17
N ARG A 58 -19.63 -15.27 -2.24
CA ARG A 58 -18.73 -15.72 -3.30
C ARG A 58 -19.28 -15.48 -4.71
N ASN A 59 -20.55 -15.82 -4.94
CA ASN A 59 -21.17 -15.62 -6.26
C ASN A 59 -21.16 -14.15 -6.69
N LYS A 60 -21.39 -13.22 -5.75
CA LYS A 60 -21.37 -11.77 -6.02
C LYS A 60 -19.96 -11.21 -6.18
N LEU A 61 -18.97 -11.87 -5.58
CA LEU A 61 -17.56 -11.51 -5.73
C LEU A 61 -16.97 -12.04 -7.05
N GLU A 62 -17.35 -13.24 -7.47
CA GLU A 62 -16.85 -13.86 -8.70
C GLU A 62 -17.64 -13.42 -9.94
N ASN A 63 -18.95 -13.25 -9.82
CA ASN A 63 -19.86 -12.94 -10.92
C ASN A 63 -20.88 -11.84 -10.53
N PRO A 64 -20.41 -10.62 -10.21
CA PRO A 64 -21.31 -9.51 -9.90
C PRO A 64 -22.16 -9.11 -11.11
N PHE A 65 -23.42 -8.74 -10.88
CA PHE A 65 -24.25 -8.14 -11.92
C PHE A 65 -23.93 -6.65 -12.10
N LEU A 66 -23.53 -5.97 -11.02
CA LEU A 66 -23.13 -4.56 -11.01
C LEU A 66 -21.85 -4.35 -10.21
N LEU A 67 -21.10 -3.31 -10.54
CA LEU A 67 -19.87 -2.95 -9.82
C LEU A 67 -20.15 -2.65 -8.34
N GLU A 68 -21.26 -1.98 -8.04
CA GLU A 68 -21.67 -1.69 -6.67
C GLU A 68 -21.95 -2.96 -5.87
N GLU A 69 -22.53 -3.98 -6.50
CA GLU A 69 -22.76 -5.28 -5.86
C GLU A 69 -21.45 -5.97 -5.50
N TYR A 70 -20.44 -5.90 -6.37
CA TYR A 70 -19.10 -6.39 -6.09
C TYR A 70 -18.48 -5.69 -4.87
N TYR A 71 -18.47 -4.35 -4.86
CA TYR A 71 -17.91 -3.57 -3.76
C TYR A 71 -18.63 -3.84 -2.44
N ASN A 72 -19.97 -3.86 -2.44
CA ASN A 72 -20.79 -4.11 -1.25
C ASN A 72 -20.71 -5.56 -0.74
N SER A 73 -20.15 -6.48 -1.54
CA SER A 73 -19.99 -7.88 -1.16
C SER A 73 -18.73 -8.15 -0.33
N PHE A 74 -17.77 -7.21 -0.30
CA PHE A 74 -16.64 -7.27 0.61
C PHE A 74 -17.04 -6.86 2.03
N SER A 75 -16.31 -7.40 3.01
CA SER A 75 -16.42 -6.92 4.39
C SER A 75 -15.98 -5.46 4.47
N LEU A 76 -16.70 -4.66 5.26
CA LEU A 76 -16.35 -3.28 5.55
C LEU A 76 -14.91 -3.13 6.07
N ILE A 77 -14.43 -4.11 6.85
CA ILE A 77 -13.06 -4.08 7.38
C ILE A 77 -12.04 -4.12 6.23
N LEU A 78 -12.29 -4.94 5.21
CA LEU A 78 -11.40 -5.07 4.06
C LEU A 78 -11.43 -3.82 3.19
N THR A 79 -12.63 -3.32 2.88
CA THR A 79 -12.76 -2.12 2.04
C THR A 79 -12.15 -0.90 2.74
N SER A 80 -12.50 -0.65 4.01
CA SER A 80 -11.93 0.46 4.77
C SER A 80 -10.40 0.39 4.87
N PHE A 81 -9.83 -0.79 5.13
CA PHE A 81 -8.37 -0.94 5.20
C PHE A 81 -7.68 -0.55 3.89
N PHE A 82 -8.18 -1.05 2.76
CA PHE A 82 -7.57 -0.77 1.46
C PHE A 82 -7.82 0.68 1.01
N ASP A 83 -9.00 1.24 1.29
CA ASP A 83 -9.31 2.64 1.00
C ASP A 83 -8.36 3.59 1.76
N GLU A 84 -8.17 3.36 3.07
CA GLU A 84 -7.25 4.13 3.89
C GLU A 84 -5.79 3.98 3.43
N LEU A 85 -5.39 2.77 3.03
CA LEU A 85 -4.05 2.52 2.49
C LEU A 85 -3.83 3.30 1.19
N ILE A 86 -4.78 3.26 0.26
CA ILE A 86 -4.73 4.00 -1.00
C ILE A 86 -4.63 5.50 -0.72
N GLU A 87 -5.51 6.02 0.14
CA GLU A 87 -5.53 7.43 0.50
C GLU A 87 -4.19 7.88 1.12
N SER A 88 -3.62 7.05 2.01
CA SER A 88 -2.31 7.31 2.62
C SER A 88 -1.20 7.39 1.57
N ILE A 89 -1.16 6.45 0.62
CA ILE A 89 -0.19 6.46 -0.48
C ILE A 89 -0.37 7.69 -1.38
N GLU A 90 -1.61 8.06 -1.70
CA GLU A 90 -1.91 9.23 -2.53
C GLU A 90 -1.49 10.53 -1.86
N LYS A 91 -1.78 10.69 -0.56
CA LYS A 91 -1.34 11.84 0.25
C LYS A 91 0.18 11.99 0.22
N GLN A 92 0.93 10.89 0.39
CA GLN A 92 2.39 10.91 0.33
C GLN A 92 2.90 11.30 -1.06
N LYS A 93 2.34 10.71 -2.12
CA LYS A 93 2.68 11.04 -3.50
C LYS A 93 2.42 12.52 -3.81
N TYR A 94 1.33 13.09 -3.31
CA TYR A 94 1.03 14.50 -3.46
C TYR A 94 2.03 15.38 -2.68
N ALA A 95 2.38 15.02 -1.45
CA ALA A 95 3.35 15.76 -0.65
C ALA A 95 4.72 15.84 -1.35
N ILE A 96 5.23 14.72 -1.87
CA ILE A 96 6.49 14.67 -2.62
C ILE A 96 6.43 15.56 -3.88
N ARG A 97 5.33 15.49 -4.64
CA ARG A 97 5.15 16.35 -5.83
C ARG A 97 5.17 17.84 -5.45
N LYS A 98 4.48 18.21 -4.37
CA LYS A 98 4.43 19.59 -3.88
C LYS A 98 5.80 20.08 -3.44
N GLU A 99 6.56 19.25 -2.73
CA GLU A 99 7.93 19.54 -2.33
C GLU A 99 8.85 19.76 -3.55
N ASN A 100 8.77 18.88 -4.55
CA ASN A 100 9.54 19.02 -5.79
C ASN A 100 9.23 20.32 -6.55
N ILE A 101 7.94 20.69 -6.66
CA ILE A 101 7.54 21.97 -7.27
C ILE A 101 8.13 23.16 -6.51
N ASN A 102 8.10 23.12 -5.18
CA ASN A 102 8.65 24.19 -4.35
C ASN A 102 10.18 24.31 -4.49
N ASN A 103 10.88 23.18 -4.56
CA ASN A 103 12.33 23.15 -4.74
C ASN A 103 12.75 23.75 -6.10
N VAL A 104 12.05 23.41 -7.18
CA VAL A 104 12.29 24.02 -8.51
C VAL A 104 12.06 25.53 -8.48
N LYS A 105 10.99 26.00 -7.83
CA LYS A 105 10.73 27.45 -7.68
C LYS A 105 11.85 28.16 -6.91
N GLN A 106 12.36 27.57 -5.82
CA GLN A 106 13.45 28.15 -5.06
C GLN A 106 14.77 28.22 -5.84
N ILE A 107 15.08 27.19 -6.64
CA ILE A 107 16.27 27.20 -7.51
C ILE A 107 16.17 28.34 -8.53
N ASN A 108 15.02 28.49 -9.17
CA ASN A 108 14.81 29.56 -10.15
C ASN A 108 14.89 30.95 -9.53
N LEU A 109 14.37 31.14 -8.32
CA LEU A 109 14.50 32.41 -7.58
C LEU A 109 15.96 32.73 -7.27
N LYS A 110 16.74 31.76 -6.78
CA LYS A 110 18.18 31.95 -6.51
C LYS A 110 18.98 32.26 -7.76
N LEU A 111 18.65 31.67 -8.91
CA LEU A 111 19.33 31.95 -10.17
C LEU A 111 19.07 33.38 -10.66
N ILE A 112 17.88 33.93 -10.40
CA ILE A 112 17.53 35.32 -10.73
C ILE A 112 18.30 36.31 -9.85
N GLU A 113 18.59 35.98 -8.58
CA GLU A 113 19.35 36.84 -7.67
C GLU A 113 20.86 36.93 -7.99
N ILE A 114 21.38 36.05 -8.85
CA ILE A 114 22.81 35.99 -9.22
C ILE A 114 23.08 36.62 -10.61
N LEU A 115 22.02 37.03 -11.32
CA LEU A 115 22.07 37.73 -12.61
C LEU A 115 21.82 39.24 -12.44
#